data_AF-A0A949II25-F1
#
_entry.id   AF-A0A949II25-F1
#
_cell.length_a   1.000
_cell.length_b   1.000
_cell.length_c   1.000
_cell.angle_alpha   90.00
_cell.angle_beta   90.00
_cell.angle_gamma   90.00
#
_symmetry.space_group_name_H-M   'P 1'
#
loop_
_entity.id
_entity.type
_entity.pdbx_description
1 polymer ?
#
loop_
_entity_poly.entity_id
_entity_poly.type
_entity_poly.pdbx_seq_one_letter_code
_entity_poly.pdbx_strand_id
1 'polypeptide(L)'
;MLSFYIFQFVPIVLVEAVVLWRMKWGSLPLCIFDSLLMNFASFLGLVLGLGPYITGSMPWGLTLFGTYSVMVEGTVLMLLERREPRVVWAVVLIANLLGCTLFAIETLVSSIPKALNGEPPF
;
A
#
# COMPACT_ATOMS: atom_id res chain seq x y z
N MET A 1 -1.22 -17.65 2.63
CA MET A 1 -0.81 -16.80 1.49
C MET A 1 -2.01 -16.11 0.85
N LEU A 2 -2.93 -16.83 0.17
CA LEU A 2 -4.07 -16.21 -0.52
C LEU A 2 -4.95 -15.33 0.39
N SER A 3 -5.29 -15.81 1.59
CA SER A 3 -6.11 -15.06 2.55
C SER A 3 -5.43 -13.76 2.98
N PHE A 4 -4.12 -13.78 3.22
CA PHE A 4 -3.35 -12.58 3.59
C PHE A 4 -3.42 -11.52 2.48
N TYR A 5 -3.27 -11.94 1.21
CA TYR A 5 -3.42 -11.02 0.10
C TYR A 5 -4.83 -10.45 0.00
N ILE A 6 -5.88 -11.27 0.13
CA ILE A 6 -7.26 -10.77 0.03
C ILE A 6 -7.61 -9.82 1.19
N PHE A 7 -7.23 -10.17 2.42
CA PHE A 7 -7.55 -9.38 3.61
C PHE A 7 -6.74 -8.09 3.71
N GLN A 8 -5.53 -8.03 3.15
CA GLN A 8 -4.71 -6.81 3.17
C GLN A 8 -4.93 -5.94 1.93
N PHE A 9 -4.97 -6.55 0.74
CA PHE A 9 -5.02 -5.84 -0.54
C PHE A 9 -6.34 -5.12 -0.75
N VAL A 10 -7.46 -5.77 -0.42
CA VAL A 10 -8.79 -5.17 -0.63
C VAL A 10 -8.99 -3.90 0.21
N PRO A 11 -8.70 -3.89 1.54
CA PRO A 11 -8.78 -2.67 2.33
C PRO A 11 -7.84 -1.55 1.86
N ILE A 12 -6.60 -1.89 1.45
CA ILE A 12 -5.65 -0.90 0.92
C ILE A 12 -6.24 -0.24 -0.33
N VAL A 13 -6.65 -1.03 -1.32
CA VAL A 13 -7.25 -0.52 -2.56
C VAL A 13 -8.46 0.37 -2.28
N LEU A 14 -9.33 -0.03 -1.35
CA LEU A 14 -10.51 0.76 -0.99
C LEU A 14 -10.12 2.10 -0.34
N VAL A 15 -9.16 2.11 0.56
CA VAL A 15 -8.72 3.31 1.27
C VAL A 15 -8.06 4.29 0.31
N GLU A 16 -7.19 3.82 -0.56
CA GLU A 16 -6.54 4.64 -1.57
C GLU A 16 -7.53 5.17 -2.61
N ALA A 17 -8.50 4.35 -3.04
CA ALA A 17 -9.60 4.80 -3.88
C ALA A 17 -10.41 5.92 -3.23
N VAL A 18 -10.66 5.84 -1.91
CA VAL A 18 -11.32 6.90 -1.14
C VAL A 18 -10.45 8.15 -1.08
N VAL A 19 -9.13 8.03 -0.88
CA VAL A 19 -8.20 9.17 -0.87
C VAL A 19 -8.20 9.87 -2.23
N LEU A 20 -8.04 9.13 -3.33
CA LEU A 20 -8.13 9.65 -4.69
C LEU A 20 -9.45 10.39 -4.92
N TRP A 21 -10.57 9.77 -4.53
CA TRP A 21 -11.89 10.36 -4.69
C TRP A 21 -12.05 11.65 -3.87
N ARG A 22 -11.60 11.67 -2.62
CA ARG A 22 -11.62 12.86 -1.74
C ARG A 22 -10.74 13.99 -2.25
N MET A 23 -9.62 13.64 -2.87
CA MET A 23 -8.70 14.58 -3.51
C MET A 23 -9.18 15.02 -4.91
N LYS A 24 -10.44 14.71 -5.25
CA LYS A 24 -11.08 15.07 -6.53
C LYS A 24 -10.34 14.52 -7.74
N TRP A 25 -9.71 13.35 -7.62
CA TRP A 25 -8.97 12.73 -8.72
C TRP A 25 -9.88 12.39 -9.91
N GLY A 26 -11.06 11.85 -9.63
CA GLY A 26 -12.07 11.51 -10.64
C GLY A 26 -13.35 10.97 -10.02
N SER A 27 -14.14 10.25 -10.82
CA SER A 27 -15.30 9.52 -10.30
C SER A 27 -14.86 8.34 -9.43
N LEU A 28 -15.71 7.90 -8.51
CA LEU A 28 -15.39 6.80 -7.59
C LEU A 28 -15.00 5.48 -8.29
N PRO A 29 -15.68 5.03 -9.37
CA PRO A 29 -15.26 3.84 -10.10
C PRO A 29 -13.87 3.99 -10.75
N LEU A 30 -13.56 5.19 -11.22
CA LEU A 30 -12.27 5.50 -11.82
C LEU A 30 -11.15 5.50 -10.78
N CYS A 31 -11.42 6.03 -9.58
CA CYS A 31 -10.47 6.00 -8.47
C CYS A 31 -10.19 4.58 -7.98
N ILE A 32 -11.20 3.70 -7.98
CA ILE A 32 -11.01 2.27 -7.67
C ILE A 32 -10.11 1.62 -8.72
N PHE A 33 -10.37 1.87 -10.00
CA PHE A 33 -9.55 1.33 -11.09
C PHE A 33 -8.10 1.82 -11.02
N ASP A 34 -7.89 3.12 -10.83
CA ASP A 34 -6.54 3.70 -10.72
C ASP A 34 -5.81 3.17 -9.48
N SER A 35 -6.49 3.01 -8.34
CA SER A 35 -5.92 2.39 -7.14
C SER A 35 -5.55 0.93 -7.36
N LEU A 36 -6.40 0.15 -8.05
CA LEU A 36 -6.07 -1.22 -8.44
C LEU A 36 -4.81 -1.26 -9.32
N LEU A 37 -4.69 -0.35 -10.28
CA LEU A 37 -3.56 -0.26 -11.19
C LEU A 37 -2.24 0.03 -10.45
N MET A 38 -2.29 1.01 -9.54
CA MET A 38 -1.18 1.38 -8.67
C MET A 38 -0.71 0.22 -7.80
N ASN A 39 -1.62 -0.39 -7.04
CA ASN A 39 -1.30 -1.52 -6.17
C ASN A 39 -0.81 -2.73 -6.95
N PHE A 40 -1.40 -2.99 -8.12
CA PHE A 40 -0.96 -4.08 -8.98
C PHE A 40 0.46 -3.85 -9.49
N ALA A 41 0.81 -2.63 -9.89
CA ALA A 41 2.17 -2.28 -10.31
C ALA A 41 3.18 -2.43 -9.16
N SER A 42 2.85 -1.93 -7.96
CA SER A 42 3.67 -2.07 -6.75
C SER A 42 3.89 -3.55 -6.39
N PHE A 43 2.83 -4.35 -6.47
CA PHE A 43 2.89 -5.78 -6.18
C PHE A 43 3.70 -6.56 -7.23
N LEU A 44 3.51 -6.26 -8.50
CA LEU A 44 4.29 -6.87 -9.60
C LEU A 44 5.79 -6.55 -9.42
N GLY A 45 6.10 -5.31 -9.07
CA GLY A 45 7.43 -4.87 -8.71
C GLY A 45 8.08 -5.66 -7.55
N LEU A 46 7.30 -5.90 -6.50
CA LEU A 46 7.72 -6.71 -5.36
C LEU A 46 8.02 -8.15 -5.78
N VAL A 47 7.13 -8.77 -6.56
CA VAL A 47 7.28 -10.17 -7.01
C VAL A 47 8.47 -10.34 -7.97
N LEU A 48 8.72 -9.37 -8.85
CA LEU A 48 9.72 -9.48 -9.92
C LEU A 48 11.16 -9.15 -9.52
N GLY A 49 11.41 -8.48 -8.37
CA GLY A 49 12.79 -8.09 -8.04
C GLY A 49 13.10 -7.75 -6.59
N LEU A 50 12.11 -7.42 -5.77
CA LEU A 50 12.35 -6.94 -4.40
C LEU A 50 12.08 -7.99 -3.31
N GLY A 51 11.30 -9.03 -3.60
CA GLY A 51 11.00 -10.12 -2.68
C GLY A 51 12.25 -10.70 -1.98
N PRO A 52 13.34 -11.04 -2.71
CA PRO A 52 14.56 -11.59 -2.12
C PRO A 52 15.32 -10.60 -1.21
N TYR A 53 15.27 -9.30 -1.49
CA TYR A 53 15.95 -8.25 -0.71
C TYR A 53 15.19 -7.90 0.58
N ILE A 54 13.86 -8.02 0.58
CA ILE A 54 12.99 -7.70 1.72
C ILE A 54 13.03 -8.84 2.76
N THR A 55 13.13 -10.09 2.34
CA THR A 55 13.07 -11.25 3.24
C THR A 55 14.27 -11.41 4.19
N GLY A 56 15.41 -10.75 3.92
CA GLY A 56 16.64 -10.89 4.70
C GLY A 56 17.03 -9.70 5.58
N SER A 57 16.32 -8.56 5.49
CA SER A 57 16.84 -7.26 5.96
C SER A 57 16.08 -6.63 7.14
N MET A 58 15.14 -7.36 7.77
CA MET A 58 14.44 -6.92 9.00
C MET A 58 13.86 -5.48 8.82
N PRO A 59 13.95 -4.44 9.69
CA PRO A 59 13.19 -3.19 9.49
C PRO A 59 13.57 -2.41 8.24
N TRP A 60 14.77 -2.64 7.67
CA TRP A 60 15.19 -2.01 6.42
C TRP A 60 14.40 -2.53 5.21
N GLY A 61 13.95 -3.79 5.24
CA GLY A 61 13.12 -4.37 4.18
C GLY A 61 11.77 -3.68 4.05
N LEU A 62 11.13 -3.35 5.18
CA LEU A 62 9.87 -2.60 5.22
C LEU A 62 10.03 -1.16 4.72
N THR A 63 11.10 -0.48 5.14
CA THR A 63 11.39 0.88 4.67
C THR A 63 11.66 0.92 3.17
N LEU A 64 12.45 -0.03 2.65
CA LEU A 64 12.72 -0.17 1.22
C LEU A 64 11.45 -0.48 0.44
N PHE A 65 10.60 -1.37 0.96
CA PHE A 65 9.31 -1.68 0.36
C PHE A 65 8.40 -0.46 0.29
N GLY A 66 8.22 0.26 1.41
CA GLY A 66 7.37 1.46 1.43
C GLY A 66 7.89 2.55 0.49
N THR A 67 9.21 2.76 0.44
CA THR A 67 9.81 3.74 -0.47
C THR A 67 9.59 3.35 -1.93
N TYR A 68 9.77 2.06 -2.24
CA TYR A 68 9.50 1.52 -3.56
C TYR A 68 8.04 1.69 -3.99
N SER A 69 7.09 1.34 -3.11
CA SER A 69 5.65 1.46 -3.38
C SER A 69 5.28 2.90 -3.74
N VAL A 70 5.71 3.87 -2.92
CA VAL A 70 5.49 5.30 -3.18
C VAL A 70 6.05 5.73 -4.54
N MET A 71 7.25 5.27 -4.91
CA MET A 71 7.85 5.63 -6.20
C MET A 71 7.07 5.03 -7.39
N VAL A 72 6.66 3.77 -7.30
CA VAL A 72 5.91 3.09 -8.36
C VAL A 72 4.54 3.72 -8.53
N GLU A 73 3.79 3.90 -7.45
CA GLU A 73 2.43 4.45 -7.50
C GLU A 73 2.42 5.89 -8.00
N GLY A 74 3.38 6.71 -7.53
CA GLY A 74 3.57 8.06 -8.03
C GLY A 74 3.88 8.09 -9.52
N THR A 75 4.74 7.18 -9.99
CA THR A 75 5.06 7.06 -11.41
C THR A 75 3.84 6.64 -12.23
N VAL A 76 3.07 5.65 -11.76
CA VAL A 76 1.85 5.19 -12.43
C VAL A 76 0.85 6.33 -12.55
N LEU A 77 0.56 7.07 -11.49
CA LEU A 77 -0.37 8.20 -11.55
C LEU A 77 0.15 9.35 -12.41
N MET A 78 1.46 9.60 -12.42
CA MET A 78 2.06 10.61 -13.30
C MET A 78 1.89 10.21 -14.78
N LEU A 79 2.06 8.93 -15.12
CA LEU A 79 1.85 8.42 -16.48
C LEU A 79 0.39 8.49 -16.95
N LEU A 80 -0.57 8.56 -16.03
CA LEU A 80 -1.97 8.79 -16.37
C LEU A 80 -2.25 10.25 -16.75
N GLU A 81 -1.30 11.18 -16.52
CA GLU A 81 -1.33 12.59 -16.92
C GLU A 81 -2.60 13.38 -16.50
N ARG A 82 -3.32 12.93 -15.47
CA ARG A 82 -4.61 13.52 -15.06
C ARG A 82 -4.50 14.79 -14.22
N ARG A 83 -3.39 14.95 -13.50
CA ARG A 83 -3.16 16.02 -12.52
C ARG A 83 -1.71 16.48 -12.55
N GLU A 84 -1.47 17.68 -12.03
CA GLU A 84 -0.12 18.20 -11.86
C GLU A 84 0.72 17.30 -10.93
N PRO A 85 2.04 17.17 -11.17
CA PRO A 85 2.91 16.30 -10.39
C PRO A 85 2.84 16.54 -8.88
N ARG A 86 2.71 17.79 -8.44
CA ARG A 86 2.58 18.14 -7.01
C ARG A 86 1.36 17.47 -6.36
N VAL A 87 0.23 17.46 -7.06
CA VAL A 87 -1.00 16.83 -6.57
C VAL A 87 -0.86 15.30 -6.58
N VAL A 88 -0.24 14.75 -7.62
CA VAL A 88 0.05 13.30 -7.71
C VAL A 88 0.85 12.83 -6.49
N TRP A 89 1.98 13.48 -6.22
CA TRP A 89 2.85 13.09 -5.10
C TRP A 89 2.17 13.27 -3.75
N ALA A 90 1.37 14.34 -3.56
CA ALA A 90 0.61 14.53 -2.33
C ALA A 90 -0.41 13.39 -2.11
N VAL A 91 -1.13 13.00 -3.15
CA VAL A 91 -2.10 11.90 -3.09
C VAL A 91 -1.42 10.58 -2.75
N VAL A 92 -0.31 10.26 -3.42
CA VAL A 92 0.43 9.01 -3.23
C VAL A 92 0.97 8.91 -1.80
N LEU A 93 1.55 10.00 -1.28
CA LEU A 93 2.07 10.03 0.09
C LEU A 93 0.96 9.84 1.13
N ILE A 94 -0.20 10.47 0.94
CA ILE A 94 -1.34 10.33 1.85
C ILE A 94 -1.92 8.90 1.77
N ALA A 95 -2.08 8.38 0.57
CA ALA A 95 -2.58 7.03 0.29
C ALA A 95 -1.69 5.97 0.97
N ASN A 96 -0.38 6.03 0.73
CA ASN A 96 0.59 5.11 1.32
C ASN A 96 0.69 5.25 2.84
N LEU A 97 0.63 6.48 3.38
CA LEU A 97 0.66 6.70 4.83
C LEU A 97 -0.56 6.05 5.51
N LEU A 98 -1.74 6.18 4.91
CA LEU A 98 -2.96 5.54 5.41
C LEU A 98 -2.89 4.02 5.26
N GLY A 99 -2.37 3.51 4.15
CA GLY A 99 -2.10 2.08 3.95
C GLY A 99 -1.16 1.50 5.03
N CYS A 100 -0.04 2.18 5.30
CA CYS A 100 0.90 1.83 6.37
C CYS A 100 0.23 1.86 7.75
N THR A 101 -0.62 2.85 8.02
CA THR A 101 -1.33 2.97 9.29
C THR A 101 -2.30 1.80 9.49
N LEU A 102 -3.04 1.41 8.44
CA LEU A 102 -3.92 0.24 8.47
C LEU A 102 -3.14 -1.05 8.73
N PHE A 103 -2.02 -1.23 8.04
CA PHE A 103 -1.13 -2.36 8.25
C PHE A 103 -0.60 -2.42 9.70
N ALA A 104 -0.20 -1.27 10.26
CA ALA A 104 0.25 -1.17 11.64
C ALA A 104 -0.87 -1.51 12.65
N ILE A 105 -2.11 -1.08 12.39
CA ILE A 105 -3.26 -1.41 13.24
C ILE A 105 -3.57 -2.91 13.16
N GLU A 106 -3.58 -3.50 11.96
CA GLU A 106 -3.86 -4.92 11.78
C GLU A 106 -2.80 -5.80 12.47
N THR A 107 -1.52 -5.46 12.32
CA THR A 107 -0.42 -6.14 13.00
C THR A 107 -0.52 -5.99 14.52
N LEU A 108 -0.90 -4.81 15.03
CA LEU A 108 -1.16 -4.61 16.47
C LEU A 108 -2.31 -5.49 16.96
N VAL A 109 -3.46 -5.44 16.28
CA VAL A 109 -4.69 -6.17 16.66
C VAL A 109 -4.46 -7.68 16.61
N SER A 110 -3.79 -8.19 15.58
CA SER A 110 -3.46 -9.62 15.46
C SER A 110 -2.44 -10.11 16.48
N SER A 111 -1.66 -9.22 17.09
CA SER A 111 -0.70 -9.54 18.15
C SER A 111 -1.35 -9.63 19.54
N ILE A 112 -2.51 -9.00 19.76
CA ILE A 112 -3.21 -8.99 21.05
C ILE A 112 -3.58 -10.41 21.53
N PRO A 113 -4.20 -11.29 20.71
CA PRO A 113 -4.52 -12.65 21.14
C PRO A 113 -3.28 -13.48 21.49
N LYS A 114 -2.18 -13.30 20.76
CA LYS A 114 -0.92 -14.00 20.99
C LYS A 114 -0.29 -13.58 22.33
N ALA A 115 -0.29 -12.28 22.61
CA ALA A 115 0.18 -11.74 23.88
C ALA A 115 -0.68 -12.23 25.06
N LEU A 116 -2.00 -12.34 24.88
CA LEU A 116 -2.92 -12.86 25.91
C LEU A 116 -2.75 -14.38 26.14
N ASN A 117 -2.32 -15.13 25.13
CA ASN A 117 -2.09 -16.57 25.21
C ASN A 117 -0.64 -16.96 25.59
N GLY A 118 0.23 -15.98 25.86
CA GLY A 118 1.63 -16.21 26.25
C GLY A 118 2.54 -16.69 25.11
N GLU A 119 2.12 -16.57 23.86
CA GLU A 119 2.94 -16.90 22.70
C GLU A 119 3.87 -15.72 22.34
N PRO A 120 5.13 -15.98 21.94
CA PRO A 120 6.04 -14.91 21.53
C PRO A 120 5.47 -14.15 20.30
N PRO A 121 5.66 -12.82 20.23
CA PRO A 121 5.07 -12.00 19.16
C PRO A 121 5.68 -12.22 17.77
N PHE A 122 6.68 -13.09 17.61
CA PHE A 122 7.38 -13.39 16.35
C PHE A 122 7.79 -14.85 16.27
#